data_AF-A0A382UAF2-F1
#
_entry.id   AF-A0A382UAF2-F1
#
_cell.length_a   1.000
_cell.length_b   1.000
_cell.length_c   1.000
_cell.angle_alpha   90.00
_cell.angle_beta   90.00
_cell.angle_gamma   90.00
#
_symmetry.space_group_name_H-M   'P 1'
#
loop_
_entity.id
_entity.type
_entity.pdbx_description
1 polymer ?
#
loop_
_entity_poly.entity_id
_entity_poly.type
_entity_poly.pdbx_seq_one_letter_code
_entity_poly.pdbx_strand_id
1 'polypeptide(L)'
;MQVQIDPVDYEIVANRKTVKQDLSKIHKTDPRPQTGDLDIFPYVNRSLIDYNRYHHYIGHAGVKYSMAIQATRGCPYKCFYCDIYKTSENHNRRSVEHFFNEVRQLADIGVKRFEFIDDIFNVNKKSCREFFELVIKHKLDAQFFFPTGLKGDLLDEELIDIMVEGGSLGLNLSLEHAAPRMQEIMRKRLNVDKLHDVLTYITKKHPHVNLTLNAMHGFPTETEEEAMMTLNFIQSIKWID
;
A
#
# COMPACT_ATOMS: atom_id res chain seq x y z
N MET A 1 15.70 -32.60 -9.40
CA MET A 1 15.06 -32.60 -10.74
C MET A 1 15.81 -31.56 -11.57
N GLN A 2 16.67 -31.98 -12.50
CA GLN A 2 17.29 -31.02 -13.43
C GLN A 2 16.21 -30.58 -14.43
N VAL A 3 15.83 -29.30 -14.38
CA VAL A 3 14.93 -28.72 -15.37
C VAL A 3 15.75 -28.54 -16.65
N GLN A 4 15.44 -29.33 -17.66
CA GLN A 4 15.98 -29.15 -19.00
C GLN A 4 15.31 -27.89 -19.58
N ILE A 5 16.09 -26.82 -19.77
CA ILE A 5 15.59 -25.58 -20.36
C ILE A 5 15.79 -25.70 -21.86
N ASP A 6 14.69 -25.75 -22.61
CA ASP A 6 14.75 -25.77 -24.06
C ASP A 6 15.43 -24.49 -24.59
N PRO A 7 16.22 -24.58 -25.67
CA PRO A 7 16.85 -23.41 -26.26
C PRO A 7 15.78 -22.42 -26.75
N VAL A 8 15.84 -21.18 -26.26
CA VAL A 8 14.90 -20.11 -26.60
C VAL A 8 15.44 -19.29 -27.76
N ASP A 9 14.67 -19.20 -28.85
CA ASP A 9 14.99 -18.33 -29.97
C ASP A 9 14.97 -16.85 -29.57
N TYR A 10 15.97 -16.10 -30.03
CA TYR A 10 16.11 -14.67 -29.74
C TYR A 10 16.57 -13.88 -30.96
N GLU A 11 16.36 -12.58 -30.91
CA GLU A 11 16.93 -11.57 -31.80
C GLU A 11 17.73 -10.55 -30.96
N ILE A 12 18.58 -9.77 -31.62
CA ILE A 12 19.33 -8.70 -30.94
C ILE A 12 18.62 -7.38 -31.21
N VAL A 13 18.03 -6.79 -30.18
CA VAL A 13 17.41 -5.45 -30.22
C VAL A 13 18.18 -4.54 -29.28
N ALA A 14 18.78 -3.48 -29.82
CA ALA A 14 19.61 -2.53 -29.06
C ALA A 14 20.70 -3.24 -28.20
N ASN A 15 21.48 -4.13 -28.81
CA ASN A 15 22.56 -4.90 -28.17
C ASN A 15 22.12 -5.82 -27.03
N ARG A 16 20.83 -6.18 -26.92
CA ARG A 16 20.31 -7.15 -25.95
C ARG A 16 19.65 -8.32 -26.67
N LYS A 17 19.81 -9.53 -26.13
CA LYS A 17 19.07 -10.71 -26.58
C LYS A 17 17.61 -10.56 -26.14
N THR A 18 16.72 -10.39 -27.09
CA THR A 18 15.28 -10.31 -26.90
C THR A 18 14.67 -11.59 -27.44
N VAL A 19 13.90 -12.30 -26.62
CA VAL A 19 13.22 -13.53 -27.06
C VAL A 19 12.33 -13.22 -28.25
N LYS A 20 12.49 -13.99 -29.35
CA LYS A 20 11.57 -13.90 -30.49
C LYS A 20 10.24 -14.46 -30.04
N GLN A 21 9.25 -13.59 -29.85
CA GLN A 21 7.91 -14.03 -29.50
C GLN A 21 7.28 -14.67 -30.73
N ASP A 22 7.06 -15.99 -30.69
CA ASP A 22 6.17 -16.64 -31.65
C ASP A 22 4.72 -16.29 -31.32
N LEU A 23 4.27 -15.13 -31.81
CA LEU A 23 2.90 -14.66 -31.64
C LEU A 23 1.88 -15.47 -32.47
N SER A 24 2.32 -16.41 -33.32
CA SER A 24 1.42 -17.31 -34.05
C SER A 24 0.79 -18.37 -33.15
N LYS A 25 1.38 -18.64 -31.98
CA LYS A 25 0.88 -19.57 -30.97
C LYS A 25 0.73 -18.89 -29.61
N ILE A 26 -0.39 -18.20 -29.41
CA ILE A 26 -0.74 -17.68 -28.09
C ILE A 26 -1.27 -18.84 -27.23
N HIS A 27 -0.46 -19.28 -26.27
CA HIS A 27 -0.89 -20.20 -25.22
C HIS A 27 -1.51 -19.40 -24.07
N LYS A 28 -2.84 -19.29 -24.05
CA LYS A 28 -3.56 -18.70 -22.92
C LYS A 28 -3.67 -19.74 -21.79
N THR A 29 -3.01 -19.50 -20.68
CA THR A 29 -3.18 -20.31 -19.46
C THR A 29 -4.44 -19.90 -18.71
N ASP A 30 -4.98 -20.82 -17.91
CA ASP A 30 -6.09 -20.49 -17.01
C ASP A 30 -5.66 -19.43 -15.98
N PRO A 31 -6.60 -18.58 -15.51
CA PRO A 31 -6.33 -17.66 -14.41
C PRO A 31 -5.83 -18.42 -13.18
N ARG A 32 -4.77 -17.92 -12.54
CA ARG A 32 -4.29 -18.49 -11.28
C ARG A 32 -5.32 -18.21 -10.18
N PRO A 33 -5.82 -19.24 -9.46
CA PRO A 33 -6.67 -19.03 -8.30
C PRO A 33 -5.95 -18.20 -7.24
N GLN A 34 -6.64 -17.22 -6.65
CA GLN A 34 -6.08 -16.42 -5.58
C GLN A 34 -5.99 -17.25 -4.29
N THR A 35 -4.81 -17.28 -3.67
CA THR A 35 -4.60 -17.99 -2.40
C THR A 35 -5.34 -17.27 -1.27
N GLY A 36 -6.23 -17.98 -0.56
CA GLY A 36 -7.01 -17.44 0.57
C GLY A 36 -6.23 -17.29 1.88
N ASP A 37 -5.24 -18.14 2.11
CA ASP A 37 -4.37 -18.09 3.29
C ASP A 37 -2.97 -17.62 2.88
N LEU A 38 -2.54 -16.48 3.43
CA LEU A 38 -1.23 -15.92 3.14
C LEU A 38 -0.14 -16.39 4.11
N ASP A 39 -0.50 -17.08 5.20
CA ASP A 39 0.46 -17.57 6.21
C ASP A 39 1.20 -18.84 5.74
N ILE A 40 0.70 -19.51 4.69
CA ILE A 40 1.38 -20.63 4.05
C ILE A 40 2.70 -20.21 3.38
N PHE A 41 2.85 -18.92 3.06
CA PHE A 41 4.05 -18.42 2.39
C PHE A 41 5.16 -18.24 3.42
N PRO A 42 6.36 -18.79 3.19
CA PRO A 42 7.46 -18.63 4.12
C PRO A 42 7.90 -17.16 4.18
N TYR A 43 8.49 -16.77 5.31
CA TYR A 43 9.25 -15.52 5.36
C TYR A 43 10.32 -15.52 4.27
N VAL A 44 10.54 -14.35 3.67
CA VAL A 44 11.59 -14.20 2.66
C VAL A 44 12.94 -14.53 3.30
N ASN A 45 13.65 -15.50 2.74
CA ASN A 45 14.98 -15.84 3.20
C ASN A 45 15.97 -14.73 2.83
N ARG A 46 16.36 -13.94 3.84
CA ARG A 46 17.27 -12.79 3.69
C ARG A 46 18.72 -13.13 4.05
N SER A 47 19.06 -14.39 4.34
CA SER A 47 20.43 -14.78 4.71
C SER A 47 21.46 -14.60 3.58
N LEU A 48 20.99 -14.51 2.34
CA LEU A 48 21.81 -14.28 1.16
C LEU A 48 22.11 -12.79 0.90
N ILE A 49 21.53 -11.88 1.70
CA ILE A 49 21.63 -10.43 1.50
C ILE A 49 22.26 -9.80 2.74
N ASP A 50 23.41 -9.15 2.55
CA ASP A 50 24.02 -8.31 3.60
C ASP A 50 23.32 -6.95 3.65
N TYR A 51 22.27 -6.85 4.48
CA TYR A 51 21.47 -5.63 4.60
C TYR A 51 22.32 -4.39 4.95
N ASN A 52 23.37 -4.55 5.77
CA ASN A 52 24.26 -3.45 6.15
C ASN A 52 25.02 -2.85 4.96
N ARG A 53 25.21 -3.59 3.87
CA ARG A 53 25.80 -3.06 2.64
C ARG A 53 24.77 -2.45 1.71
N TYR A 54 23.57 -3.02 1.68
CA TYR A 54 22.53 -2.64 0.73
C TYR A 54 21.64 -1.51 1.20
N HIS A 55 21.51 -1.25 2.51
CA HIS A 55 20.58 -0.25 3.06
C HIS A 55 20.82 1.19 2.57
N HIS A 56 21.98 1.47 1.94
CA HIS A 56 22.29 2.74 1.29
C HIS A 56 21.74 2.89 -0.13
N TYR A 57 21.34 1.77 -0.76
CA TYR A 57 20.92 1.69 -2.16
C TYR A 57 19.46 1.25 -2.32
N ILE A 58 18.82 0.83 -1.23
CA ILE A 58 17.45 0.33 -1.20
C ILE A 58 16.58 1.26 -0.35
N GLY A 59 15.40 1.57 -0.87
CA GLY A 59 14.42 2.47 -0.24
C GLY A 59 13.81 3.43 -1.25
N HIS A 60 12.55 3.79 -1.04
CA HIS A 60 11.88 4.77 -1.89
C HIS A 60 12.64 6.11 -1.81
N ALA A 61 12.99 6.68 -2.97
CA ALA A 61 13.74 7.94 -3.08
C ALA A 61 15.06 7.99 -2.25
N GLY A 62 15.75 6.86 -2.09
CA GLY A 62 17.07 6.81 -1.43
C GLY A 62 17.02 6.85 0.11
N VAL A 63 15.85 6.65 0.72
CA VAL A 63 15.69 6.57 2.17
C VAL A 63 16.37 5.31 2.71
N LYS A 64 17.28 5.49 3.67
CA LYS A 64 18.07 4.39 4.27
C LYS A 64 17.26 3.60 5.29
N TYR A 65 17.73 2.39 5.60
CA TYR A 65 17.15 1.51 6.62
C TYR A 65 15.67 1.19 6.36
N SER A 66 15.28 1.18 5.09
CA SER A 66 13.91 0.95 4.63
C SER A 66 13.73 -0.49 4.11
N MET A 67 12.52 -1.03 4.28
CA MET A 67 12.08 -2.28 3.67
C MET A 67 10.58 -2.22 3.37
N ALA A 68 10.18 -2.73 2.20
CA ALA A 68 8.77 -2.98 1.91
C ALA A 68 8.29 -4.25 2.63
N ILE A 69 7.06 -4.23 3.11
CA ILE A 69 6.36 -5.38 3.68
C ILE A 69 4.95 -5.45 3.13
N GLN A 70 4.40 -6.65 3.07
CA GLN A 70 3.03 -6.90 2.62
C GLN A 70 2.30 -7.73 3.67
N ALA A 71 1.24 -7.19 4.25
CA ALA A 71 0.36 -7.90 5.19
C ALA A 71 -0.87 -8.49 4.51
N THR A 72 -1.35 -7.85 3.44
CA THR A 72 -2.55 -8.20 2.70
C THR A 72 -2.30 -8.18 1.19
N ARG A 73 -3.18 -8.86 0.45
CA ARG A 73 -3.22 -8.89 -1.01
C ARG A 73 -4.66 -8.74 -1.48
N GLY A 74 -4.86 -7.89 -2.48
CA GLY A 74 -6.14 -7.56 -3.06
C GLY A 74 -6.88 -6.46 -2.30
N CYS A 75 -8.01 -6.04 -2.86
CA CYS A 75 -8.83 -4.96 -2.33
C CYS A 75 -10.31 -5.33 -2.54
N PRO A 76 -11.16 -5.24 -1.50
CA PRO A 76 -12.57 -5.65 -1.64
C PRO A 76 -13.41 -4.60 -2.38
N TYR A 77 -12.84 -3.42 -2.66
CA TYR A 77 -13.50 -2.33 -3.35
C TYR A 77 -13.37 -2.48 -4.86
N LYS A 78 -14.40 -2.04 -5.59
CA LYS A 78 -14.50 -2.16 -7.05
C LYS A 78 -14.44 -0.80 -7.73
N CYS A 79 -13.50 0.04 -7.28
CA CYS A 79 -13.27 1.38 -7.82
C CYS A 79 -13.03 1.28 -9.34
N PHE A 80 -13.75 2.07 -10.12
CA PHE A 80 -13.81 1.96 -11.58
C PHE A 80 -12.44 2.08 -12.26
N TYR A 81 -11.57 2.93 -11.72
CA TYR A 81 -10.23 3.21 -12.25
C TYR A 81 -9.17 2.18 -11.84
N CYS A 82 -9.48 1.29 -10.91
CA CYS A 82 -8.50 0.40 -10.30
C CYS A 82 -8.40 -0.92 -11.07
N ASP A 83 -7.20 -1.47 -11.20
CA ASP A 83 -6.96 -2.78 -11.80
C ASP A 83 -7.10 -3.93 -10.80
N ILE A 84 -6.90 -3.66 -9.50
CA ILE A 84 -6.86 -4.66 -8.42
C ILE A 84 -8.11 -5.53 -8.37
N TYR A 85 -9.32 -4.98 -8.53
CA TYR A 85 -10.53 -5.80 -8.48
C TYR A 85 -10.66 -6.80 -9.66
N LYS A 86 -9.83 -6.66 -10.70
CA LYS A 86 -9.73 -7.60 -11.84
C LYS A 86 -8.62 -8.63 -11.65
N THR A 87 -7.60 -8.32 -10.85
CA THR A 87 -6.38 -9.15 -10.70
C THR A 87 -6.31 -9.84 -9.33
N SER A 88 -6.95 -9.29 -8.31
CA SER A 88 -6.95 -9.76 -6.92
C SER A 88 -8.23 -9.28 -6.19
N GLU A 89 -9.37 -9.85 -6.58
CA GLU A 89 -10.69 -9.47 -6.05
C GLU A 89 -10.86 -9.75 -4.55
N ASN A 90 -10.24 -10.82 -4.05
CA ASN A 90 -10.35 -11.16 -2.63
C ASN A 90 -9.35 -10.34 -1.83
N HIS A 91 -9.77 -9.85 -0.67
CA HIS A 91 -8.84 -9.23 0.28
C HIS A 91 -8.37 -10.28 1.28
N ASN A 92 -7.22 -10.88 0.98
CA ASN A 92 -6.60 -11.90 1.82
C ASN A 92 -5.52 -11.28 2.69
N ARG A 93 -5.34 -11.79 3.88
CA ARG A 93 -4.52 -11.18 4.93
C ARG A 93 -3.73 -12.26 5.65
N ARG A 94 -2.49 -11.94 6.00
CA ARG A 94 -1.65 -12.70 6.93
C ARG A 94 -2.13 -12.51 8.37
N SER A 95 -1.99 -13.50 9.23
CA SER A 95 -2.24 -13.27 10.66
C SER A 95 -1.34 -12.14 11.20
N VAL A 96 -1.85 -11.40 12.19
CA VAL A 96 -1.13 -10.25 12.75
C VAL A 96 0.23 -10.68 13.29
N GLU A 97 0.26 -11.79 14.03
CA GLU A 97 1.50 -12.38 14.53
C GLU A 97 2.48 -12.76 13.41
N HIS A 98 1.98 -13.28 12.28
CA HIS A 98 2.85 -13.69 11.18
C HIS A 98 3.59 -12.49 10.57
N PHE A 99 2.90 -11.43 10.14
CA PHE A 99 3.62 -10.29 9.57
C PHE A 99 4.33 -9.43 10.63
N PHE A 100 3.84 -9.37 11.88
CA PHE A 100 4.58 -8.76 12.99
C PHE A 100 5.93 -9.43 13.25
N ASN A 101 5.98 -10.76 13.22
CA ASN A 101 7.24 -11.49 13.38
C ASN A 101 8.22 -11.22 12.24
N GLU A 102 7.75 -11.01 11.01
CA GLU A 102 8.60 -10.56 9.92
C GLU A 102 9.14 -9.14 10.15
N VAL A 103 8.31 -8.19 10.59
CA VAL A 103 8.76 -6.84 10.97
C VAL A 103 9.83 -6.92 12.05
N ARG A 104 9.65 -7.76 13.07
CA ARG A 104 10.62 -7.95 14.15
C ARG A 104 11.96 -8.50 13.64
N GLN A 105 11.93 -9.55 12.81
CA GLN A 105 13.16 -10.11 12.20
C GLN A 105 13.91 -9.07 11.36
N LEU A 106 13.17 -8.22 10.64
CA LEU A 106 13.75 -7.13 9.86
C LEU A 106 14.34 -6.02 10.75
N ALA A 107 13.68 -5.70 11.86
CA ALA A 107 14.20 -4.74 12.83
C ALA A 107 15.49 -5.27 13.50
N ASP A 108 15.57 -6.57 13.78
CA ASP A 108 16.75 -7.23 14.35
C ASP A 108 18.00 -7.10 13.45
N ILE A 109 17.81 -6.99 12.12
CA ILE A 109 18.90 -6.76 11.15
C ILE A 109 19.12 -5.27 10.83
N GLY A 110 18.49 -4.35 11.57
CA GLY A 110 18.72 -2.92 11.47
C GLY A 110 17.77 -2.15 10.54
N VAL A 111 16.69 -2.76 10.05
CA VAL A 111 15.61 -2.02 9.38
C VAL A 111 14.93 -1.12 10.41
N LYS A 112 14.70 0.15 10.04
CA LYS A 112 14.02 1.14 10.88
C LYS A 112 12.74 1.67 10.26
N ARG A 113 12.61 1.57 8.94
CA ARG A 113 11.49 2.07 8.18
C ARG A 113 10.81 0.95 7.41
N PHE A 114 9.49 0.85 7.57
CA PHE A 114 8.67 -0.18 6.96
C PHE A 114 7.59 0.47 6.09
N GLU A 115 7.55 0.05 4.83
CA GLU A 115 6.55 0.53 3.87
C GLU A 115 5.58 -0.61 3.57
N PHE A 116 4.33 -0.47 4.04
CA PHE A 116 3.27 -1.41 3.70
C PHE A 116 2.83 -1.14 2.26
N ILE A 117 3.15 -2.09 1.37
CA ILE A 117 2.84 -2.03 -0.07
C ILE A 117 1.53 -2.76 -0.42
N ASP A 118 0.69 -2.94 0.59
CA ASP A 118 -0.63 -3.55 0.52
C ASP A 118 -1.55 -2.72 -0.38
N ASP A 119 -2.43 -3.37 -1.14
CA ASP A 119 -3.43 -2.65 -1.95
C ASP A 119 -4.36 -1.80 -1.08
N ILE A 120 -4.66 -2.28 0.14
CA ILE A 120 -5.38 -1.54 1.19
C ILE A 120 -5.19 -2.19 2.56
N PHE A 121 -4.30 -1.65 3.39
CA PHE A 121 -3.96 -2.25 4.69
C PHE A 121 -5.11 -2.20 5.73
N ASN A 122 -5.82 -1.08 5.83
CA ASN A 122 -6.69 -0.76 6.97
C ASN A 122 -8.15 -1.23 6.85
N VAL A 123 -8.49 -2.11 5.88
CA VAL A 123 -9.86 -2.65 5.74
C VAL A 123 -10.31 -3.32 7.03
N ASN A 124 -9.44 -4.12 7.64
CA ASN A 124 -9.73 -4.75 8.93
C ASN A 124 -9.14 -3.92 10.07
N LYS A 125 -9.95 -3.03 10.63
CA LYS A 125 -9.54 -2.13 11.73
C LYS A 125 -9.03 -2.88 12.95
N LYS A 126 -9.61 -4.04 13.26
CA LYS A 126 -9.19 -4.87 14.40
C LYS A 126 -7.75 -5.32 14.25
N SER A 127 -7.36 -5.83 13.09
CA SER A 127 -5.97 -6.27 12.87
C SER A 127 -5.00 -5.12 12.67
N CYS A 128 -5.43 -4.00 12.10
CA CYS A 128 -4.61 -2.78 12.08
C CYS A 128 -4.24 -2.39 13.52
N ARG A 129 -5.23 -2.32 14.42
CA ARG A 129 -5.03 -2.04 15.84
C ARG A 129 -4.13 -3.07 16.52
N GLU A 130 -4.46 -4.35 16.38
CA GLU A 130 -3.70 -5.46 17.00
C GLU A 130 -2.23 -5.44 16.60
N PHE A 131 -1.92 -5.08 15.34
CA PHE A 131 -0.54 -4.92 14.89
C PHE A 131 0.20 -3.83 15.67
N PHE A 132 -0.38 -2.64 15.74
CA PHE A 132 0.24 -1.52 16.45
C PHE A 132 0.29 -1.74 17.97
N GLU A 133 -0.69 -2.43 18.55
CA GLU A 133 -0.63 -2.89 19.94
C GLU A 133 0.57 -3.83 20.19
N LEU A 134 0.87 -4.74 19.26
CA LEU A 134 2.08 -5.58 19.35
C LEU A 134 3.36 -4.75 19.22
N VAL A 135 3.40 -3.78 18.31
CA VAL A 135 4.54 -2.87 18.16
C VAL A 135 4.82 -2.12 19.47
N ILE A 136 3.78 -1.53 20.08
CA ILE A 136 3.86 -0.82 21.35
C ILE A 136 4.28 -1.76 22.48
N LYS A 137 3.62 -2.92 22.60
CA LYS A 137 3.91 -3.94 23.63
C LYS A 137 5.38 -4.38 23.61
N HIS A 138 5.93 -4.57 22.41
CA HIS A 138 7.32 -5.00 22.22
C HIS A 138 8.32 -3.84 22.15
N LYS A 139 7.86 -2.59 22.26
CA LYS A 139 8.68 -1.36 22.18
C LYS A 139 9.59 -1.37 20.95
N LEU A 140 9.02 -1.78 19.82
CA LEU A 140 9.80 -1.94 18.59
C LEU A 140 10.15 -0.56 18.04
N ASP A 141 11.46 -0.28 17.93
CA ASP A 141 11.98 0.95 17.33
C ASP A 141 11.88 0.88 15.79
N ALA A 142 10.69 1.17 15.29
CA ALA A 142 10.30 1.08 13.89
C ALA A 142 9.34 2.21 13.50
N GLN A 143 9.45 2.64 12.25
CA GLN A 143 8.61 3.67 11.63
C GLN A 143 7.79 3.06 10.49
N PHE A 144 6.49 3.32 10.47
CA PHE A 144 5.57 2.73 9.49
C PHE A 144 5.02 3.77 8.53
N PHE A 145 4.94 3.37 7.25
CA PHE A 145 4.50 4.19 6.14
C PHE A 145 3.54 3.38 5.27
N PHE A 146 2.51 4.04 4.74
CA PHE A 146 1.48 3.43 3.89
C PHE A 146 1.42 4.10 2.52
N PRO A 147 2.46 3.98 1.67
CA PRO A 147 2.58 4.76 0.44
C PRO A 147 1.47 4.47 -0.60
N THR A 148 0.94 3.25 -0.64
CA THR A 148 -0.13 2.84 -1.57
C THR A 148 -1.48 3.49 -1.25
N GLY A 149 -1.66 3.97 -0.02
CA GLY A 149 -2.88 4.63 0.44
C GLY A 149 -3.71 3.78 1.39
N LEU A 150 -4.26 4.44 2.39
CA LEU A 150 -5.31 3.93 3.26
C LEU A 150 -6.65 4.50 2.83
N LYS A 151 -7.71 3.74 3.08
CA LYS A 151 -9.06 4.29 2.97
C LYS A 151 -9.38 5.08 4.23
N GLY A 152 -9.28 6.41 4.13
CA GLY A 152 -9.29 7.29 5.30
C GLY A 152 -10.62 7.34 6.07
N ASP A 153 -11.76 7.17 5.40
CA ASP A 153 -13.07 7.11 6.06
C ASP A 153 -13.32 5.82 6.86
N LEU A 154 -12.38 4.86 6.85
CA LEU A 154 -12.40 3.74 7.81
C LEU A 154 -11.75 4.11 9.15
N LEU A 155 -10.86 5.11 9.16
CA LEU A 155 -10.16 5.53 10.37
C LEU A 155 -11.12 6.22 11.35
N ASP A 156 -10.75 6.17 12.61
CA ASP A 156 -11.32 6.90 13.73
C ASP A 156 -10.18 7.40 14.62
N GLU A 157 -10.47 8.35 15.50
CA GLU A 157 -9.46 9.02 16.34
C GLU A 157 -8.62 8.03 17.16
N GLU A 158 -9.27 7.04 17.76
CA GLU A 158 -8.61 6.03 18.60
C GLU A 158 -7.66 5.15 17.80
N LEU A 159 -8.07 4.70 16.60
CA LEU A 159 -7.18 3.94 15.74
C LEU A 159 -6.00 4.79 15.27
N ILE A 160 -6.22 6.06 14.91
CA ILE A 160 -5.15 6.99 14.52
C ILE A 160 -4.13 7.15 15.64
N ASP A 161 -4.58 7.36 16.87
CA ASP A 161 -3.71 7.51 18.04
C ASP A 161 -2.84 6.26 18.24
N ILE A 162 -3.44 5.07 18.19
CA ILE A 162 -2.71 3.80 18.32
C ILE A 162 -1.70 3.62 17.19
N MET A 163 -2.06 3.97 15.95
CA MET A 163 -1.14 3.91 14.81
C MET A 163 0.08 4.82 15.04
N VAL A 164 -0.14 6.07 15.48
CA VAL A 164 0.93 7.04 15.72
C VAL A 164 1.80 6.63 16.91
N GLU A 165 1.20 6.21 18.02
CA GLU A 165 1.93 5.68 19.19
C GLU A 165 2.77 4.46 18.82
N GLY A 166 2.25 3.60 17.95
CA GLY A 166 2.96 2.46 17.39
C GLY A 166 3.90 2.80 16.23
N GLY A 167 4.29 4.07 16.05
CA GLY A 167 5.35 4.47 15.13
C GLY A 167 4.91 4.73 13.69
N SER A 168 3.61 4.85 13.40
CA SER A 168 3.15 5.31 12.09
C SER A 168 3.53 6.77 11.88
N LEU A 169 4.41 7.03 10.93
CA LEU A 169 4.87 8.38 10.58
C LEU A 169 4.45 8.82 9.18
N GLY A 170 4.02 7.91 8.31
CA GLY A 170 3.54 8.24 6.97
C GLY A 170 2.16 7.71 6.69
N LEU A 171 1.18 8.60 6.57
CA LEU A 171 -0.19 8.25 6.23
C LEU A 171 -0.51 8.86 4.86
N ASN A 172 -0.68 8.01 3.85
CA ASN A 172 -1.28 8.42 2.59
C ASN A 172 -2.76 8.10 2.62
N LEU A 173 -3.64 9.09 2.49
CA LEU A 173 -5.09 8.88 2.43
C LEU A 173 -5.59 9.17 1.02
N SER A 174 -6.51 8.35 0.51
CA SER A 174 -6.97 8.51 -0.87
C SER A 174 -8.38 9.11 -0.91
N LEU A 175 -8.52 10.35 -1.37
CA LEU A 175 -9.80 11.02 -1.68
C LEU A 175 -10.29 10.66 -3.08
N GLU A 176 -9.39 10.73 -4.06
CA GLU A 176 -9.63 10.94 -5.49
C GLU A 176 -10.47 12.17 -5.81
N HIS A 177 -11.72 12.26 -5.34
CA HIS A 177 -12.61 13.33 -5.73
C HIS A 177 -13.59 13.71 -4.61
N ALA A 178 -13.84 15.01 -4.38
CA ALA A 178 -14.76 15.46 -3.33
C ALA A 178 -16.26 15.50 -3.72
N ALA A 179 -16.60 15.35 -5.00
CA ALA A 179 -17.97 15.49 -5.49
C ALA A 179 -18.75 14.19 -5.27
N PRO A 180 -19.97 14.23 -4.68
CA PRO A 180 -20.79 13.04 -4.46
C PRO A 180 -21.07 12.23 -5.73
N ARG A 181 -21.34 12.91 -6.86
CA ARG A 181 -21.57 12.23 -8.15
C ARG A 181 -20.33 11.47 -8.61
N MET A 182 -19.14 12.06 -8.47
CA MET A 182 -17.88 11.43 -8.82
C MET A 182 -17.55 10.25 -7.92
N GLN A 183 -17.85 10.31 -6.62
CA GLN A 183 -17.71 9.17 -5.72
C GLN A 183 -18.55 7.94 -6.17
N GLU A 184 -19.74 8.17 -6.73
CA GLU A 184 -20.57 7.10 -7.30
C GLU A 184 -20.03 6.59 -8.64
N ILE A 185 -19.66 7.47 -9.57
CA ILE A 185 -19.13 7.07 -10.89
C ILE A 185 -17.82 6.30 -10.74
N MET A 186 -16.91 6.79 -9.88
CA MET A 186 -15.66 6.11 -9.55
C MET A 186 -15.89 4.86 -8.73
N ARG A 187 -17.10 4.63 -8.20
CA ARG A 187 -17.48 3.50 -7.33
C ARG A 187 -16.65 3.39 -6.05
N LYS A 188 -16.02 4.49 -5.64
CA LYS A 188 -15.20 4.53 -4.43
C LYS A 188 -16.06 4.70 -3.18
N ARG A 189 -17.17 5.44 -3.30
CA ARG A 189 -18.17 5.66 -2.23
C ARG A 189 -17.52 5.99 -0.89
N LEU A 190 -16.54 6.88 -0.95
CA LEU A 190 -15.88 7.43 0.23
C LEU A 190 -16.87 8.35 0.95
N ASN A 191 -16.94 8.26 2.28
CA ASN A 191 -17.52 9.33 3.08
C ASN A 191 -16.52 10.49 3.15
N VAL A 192 -16.75 11.51 2.32
CA VAL A 192 -15.87 12.67 2.14
C VAL A 192 -15.79 13.51 3.42
N ASP A 193 -16.91 13.75 4.09
CA ASP A 193 -16.96 14.51 5.35
C ASP A 193 -16.15 13.81 6.44
N LYS A 194 -16.31 12.49 6.56
CA LYS A 194 -15.52 11.71 7.51
C LYS A 194 -14.03 11.74 7.19
N LEU A 195 -13.65 11.71 5.90
CA LEU A 195 -12.25 11.87 5.52
C LEU A 195 -11.73 13.27 5.92
N HIS A 196 -12.53 14.32 5.74
CA HIS A 196 -12.18 15.67 6.17
C HIS A 196 -11.91 15.73 7.68
N ASP A 197 -12.78 15.13 8.49
CA ASP A 197 -12.61 15.06 9.96
C ASP A 197 -11.32 14.32 10.34
N VAL A 198 -11.05 13.18 9.69
CA VAL A 198 -9.81 12.42 9.89
C VAL A 198 -8.56 13.23 9.54
N LEU A 199 -8.56 13.90 8.38
CA LEU A 199 -7.44 14.76 7.97
C LEU A 199 -7.22 15.90 8.97
N THR A 200 -8.30 16.58 9.37
CA THR A 200 -8.26 17.68 10.35
C THR A 200 -7.75 17.21 11.71
N TYR A 201 -8.17 16.03 12.15
CA TYR A 201 -7.70 15.44 13.40
C TYR A 201 -6.20 15.18 13.37
N ILE A 202 -5.70 14.54 12.31
CA ILE A 202 -4.27 14.22 12.16
C ILE A 202 -3.44 15.50 12.12
N THR A 203 -3.80 16.49 11.29
CA THR A 203 -3.01 17.72 11.17
C THR A 203 -2.99 18.55 12.45
N LYS A 204 -4.05 18.49 13.26
CA LYS A 204 -4.13 19.22 14.53
C LYS A 204 -3.41 18.50 15.67
N LYS A 205 -3.63 17.19 15.83
CA LYS A 205 -3.14 16.42 16.98
C LYS A 205 -1.75 15.84 16.74
N HIS A 206 -1.47 15.45 15.51
CA HIS A 206 -0.26 14.73 15.10
C HIS A 206 0.50 15.46 13.98
N PRO A 207 0.89 16.74 14.15
CA PRO A 207 1.53 17.54 13.10
C PRO A 207 2.93 17.04 12.68
N HIS A 208 3.45 16.00 13.33
CA HIS A 208 4.71 15.35 12.99
C HIS A 208 4.53 14.16 12.02
N VAL A 209 3.29 13.74 11.78
CA VAL A 209 2.97 12.70 10.80
C VAL A 209 3.03 13.30 9.40
N ASN A 210 3.80 12.67 8.52
CA ASN A 210 3.79 12.98 7.10
C ASN A 210 2.49 12.49 6.49
N LEU A 211 1.52 13.41 6.38
CA LEU A 211 0.20 13.17 5.84
C LEU A 211 0.16 13.58 4.37
N THR A 212 -0.19 12.65 3.50
CA THR A 212 -0.40 12.90 2.07
C THR A 212 -1.82 12.55 1.66
N LEU A 213 -2.30 13.21 0.60
CA LEU A 213 -3.65 13.01 0.07
C LEU A 213 -3.57 12.74 -1.44
N ASN A 214 -4.10 11.59 -1.87
CA ASN A 214 -4.28 11.32 -3.29
C ASN A 214 -5.60 11.92 -3.77
N ALA A 215 -5.51 12.76 -4.80
CA ALA A 215 -6.64 13.33 -5.52
C ALA A 215 -6.45 13.10 -7.03
N MET A 216 -7.56 13.08 -7.76
CA MET A 216 -7.62 12.82 -9.20
C MET A 216 -8.46 13.90 -9.85
N HIS A 217 -7.90 14.51 -10.89
CA HIS A 217 -8.57 15.47 -11.75
C HIS A 217 -8.62 14.94 -13.18
N GLY A 218 -9.63 15.37 -13.93
CA GLY A 218 -9.84 14.97 -15.32
C GLY A 218 -10.44 13.57 -15.46
N PHE A 219 -11.15 13.07 -14.45
CA PHE A 219 -11.86 11.81 -14.58
C PHE A 219 -12.93 11.93 -15.69
N PRO A 220 -13.18 10.90 -16.52
CA PRO A 220 -14.20 11.00 -17.56
C PRO A 220 -15.55 11.47 -17.01
N THR A 221 -16.11 12.51 -17.64
CA THR A 221 -17.35 13.22 -17.25
C THR A 221 -17.23 14.19 -16.08
N GLU A 222 -16.05 14.41 -15.48
CA GLU A 222 -15.81 15.46 -14.48
C GLU A 222 -16.16 16.84 -15.06
N THR A 223 -16.89 17.64 -14.29
CA THR A 223 -17.15 19.05 -14.63
C THR A 223 -16.14 19.97 -13.93
N GLU A 224 -15.98 21.19 -14.44
CA GLU A 224 -15.14 22.20 -13.80
C GLU A 224 -15.59 22.50 -12.35
N GLU A 225 -16.91 22.57 -12.11
CA GLU A 225 -17.46 22.77 -10.77
C GLU A 225 -17.03 21.66 -9.81
N GLU A 226 -17.10 20.40 -10.25
CA GLU A 226 -16.69 19.25 -9.45
C GLU A 226 -15.17 19.24 -9.21
N ALA A 227 -14.37 19.55 -10.23
CA ALA A 227 -12.93 19.72 -10.05
C ALA A 227 -12.64 20.78 -8.97
N MET A 228 -13.37 21.90 -8.99
CA MET A 228 -13.25 22.94 -7.96
C MET A 228 -13.68 22.45 -6.57
N MET A 229 -14.66 21.54 -6.45
CA MET A 229 -14.98 20.93 -5.16
C MET A 229 -13.78 20.18 -4.57
N THR A 230 -13.03 19.43 -5.39
CA THR A 230 -11.81 18.72 -4.94
C THR A 230 -10.72 19.69 -4.54
N LEU A 231 -10.50 20.76 -5.31
CA LEU A 231 -9.52 21.80 -4.95
C LEU A 231 -9.90 22.50 -3.63
N ASN A 232 -11.16 22.88 -3.48
CA ASN A 232 -11.66 23.54 -2.26
C ASN A 232 -11.54 22.61 -1.04
N PHE A 233 -11.80 21.31 -1.19
CA PHE A 233 -11.56 20.33 -0.13
C PHE A 233 -10.09 20.27 0.27
N ILE A 234 -9.17 20.26 -0.69
CA ILE A 234 -7.73 20.25 -0.38
C ILE A 234 -7.35 21.53 0.37
N GLN A 235 -7.85 22.69 -0.07
CA GLN A 235 -7.58 23.98 0.58
C GLN A 235 -8.21 24.14 1.97
N SER A 236 -9.28 23.40 2.29
CA SER A 236 -9.92 23.48 3.60
C SER A 236 -9.11 22.81 4.71
N ILE A 237 -8.17 21.93 4.36
CA ILE A 237 -7.28 21.28 5.31
C ILE A 237 -6.08 22.17 5.60
N LYS A 238 -5.79 22.38 6.89
CA LYS A 238 -4.54 23.00 7.32
C LYS A 238 -3.40 22.00 7.19
N TRP A 239 -2.75 21.97 6.03
CA TRP A 239 -1.53 21.19 5.80
C TRP A 239 -0.39 21.72 6.67
N ILE A 240 0.59 20.85 6.92
CA ILE A 240 1.80 21.21 7.67
C ILE A 240 2.72 22.00 6.73
N ASP A 241 3.26 23.11 7.24
CA ASP A 241 4.21 23.99 6.54
C ASP A 241 5.62 23.36 6.41
#